data_AF-A0AAW5N012-F1
#
_entry.id   AF-A0AAW5N012-F1
#
_cell.length_a   1.000
_cell.length_b   1.000
_cell.length_c   1.000
_cell.angle_alpha   90.00
_cell.angle_beta   90.00
_cell.angle_gamma   90.00
#
_symmetry.space_group_name_H-M   'P 1'
#
loop_
_entity.id
_entity.type
_entity.pdbx_description
1 polymer ?
#
loop_
_entity_poly.entity_id
_entity_poly.type
_entity_poly.pdbx_seq_one_letter_code
_entity_poly.pdbx_strand_id
1 'polypeptide(L)'
;MIVKFHARGKGGGSGPVDYLLGRERNREGATVLQGNPEEVRELIDATPFAKKYTSGVLSFAEKELPPGGREKVMASFERVLMPGLEKNQYSILWVEHQDKGRLELNFVIPNMELQTGKRLQPYYDRADRPRIDAWQTLVNHHYGLHDPNAPENRRTLTLPDNLPETKQALAEGVTRGIDALYHAVEIKGRQDVIQALTEAGLEVVRVTR
;
A
#
# COMPACT_ATOMS: atom_id res chain seq x y z
N MET A 1 10.69 2.80 0.88
CA MET A 1 9.56 1.85 0.62
C MET A 1 8.48 1.97 1.70
N ILE A 2 7.21 1.78 1.32
CA ILE A 2 6.03 1.65 2.19
C ILE A 2 5.46 0.23 2.07
N VAL A 3 5.05 -0.37 3.20
CA VAL A 3 4.23 -1.58 3.24
C VAL A 3 2.76 -1.21 3.39
N LYS A 4 1.89 -1.72 2.52
CA LYS A 4 0.43 -1.55 2.65
C LYS A 4 -0.28 -2.89 2.51
N PHE A 5 -1.04 -3.26 3.54
CA PHE A 5 -1.98 -4.38 3.47
C PHE A 5 -3.34 -3.91 2.97
N HIS A 6 -4.01 -4.72 2.16
CA HIS A 6 -5.35 -4.44 1.67
C HIS A 6 -6.41 -4.99 2.63
N ALA A 7 -7.51 -4.24 2.80
CA ALA A 7 -8.65 -4.66 3.62
C ALA A 7 -9.51 -5.77 2.97
N ARG A 8 -9.30 -6.05 1.68
CA ARG A 8 -9.98 -7.13 0.94
C ARG A 8 -9.45 -8.50 1.38
N GLY A 9 -10.18 -9.57 1.07
CA GLY A 9 -9.78 -10.93 1.49
C GLY A 9 -10.89 -11.96 1.59
N LYS A 10 -12.15 -11.61 1.35
CA LYS A 10 -13.30 -12.53 1.45
C LYS A 10 -13.78 -13.11 0.11
N GLY A 11 -13.33 -12.54 -1.01
CA GLY A 11 -13.70 -12.98 -2.36
C GLY A 11 -12.96 -14.25 -2.79
N GLY A 12 -13.37 -14.81 -3.93
CA GLY A 12 -12.65 -15.92 -4.58
C GLY A 12 -11.29 -15.51 -5.14
N GLY A 13 -10.50 -16.49 -5.55
CA GLY A 13 -9.12 -16.33 -6.01
C GLY A 13 -8.98 -15.54 -7.31
N SER A 14 -10.02 -15.55 -8.17
CA SER A 14 -10.01 -14.77 -9.42
C SER A 14 -9.89 -13.26 -9.15
N GLY A 15 -10.57 -12.75 -8.11
CA GLY A 15 -10.52 -11.33 -7.77
C GLY A 15 -9.10 -10.76 -7.59
N PRO A 16 -8.27 -11.28 -6.67
CA PRO A 16 -6.90 -10.81 -6.49
C PRO A 16 -5.99 -11.15 -7.67
N VAL A 17 -6.13 -12.32 -8.31
CA VAL A 17 -5.25 -12.71 -9.44
C VAL A 17 -5.52 -11.88 -10.69
N ASP A 18 -6.79 -11.71 -11.06
CA ASP A 18 -7.20 -10.88 -12.21
C ASP A 18 -6.84 -9.41 -11.97
N TYR A 19 -6.90 -8.94 -10.73
CA TYR A 19 -6.44 -7.59 -10.38
C TYR A 19 -4.94 -7.44 -10.66
N LEU A 20 -4.12 -8.43 -10.30
CA LEU A 20 -2.68 -8.35 -10.47
C LEU A 20 -2.21 -8.56 -11.91
N LEU A 21 -2.83 -9.47 -12.66
CA LEU A 21 -2.31 -9.91 -13.96
C LEU A 21 -3.24 -9.58 -15.14
N GLY A 22 -4.42 -9.01 -14.87
CA GLY A 22 -5.49 -8.92 -15.86
C GLY A 22 -6.20 -10.27 -16.04
N ARG A 23 -7.44 -10.23 -16.55
CA ARG A 23 -8.25 -11.43 -16.77
C ARG A 23 -7.60 -12.40 -17.75
N GLU A 24 -6.91 -11.88 -18.75
CA GLU A 24 -6.20 -12.65 -19.78
C GLU A 24 -4.71 -12.87 -19.44
N ARG A 25 -4.27 -12.51 -18.22
CA ARG A 25 -2.87 -12.65 -17.76
C ARG A 25 -1.86 -11.83 -18.58
N ASN A 26 -2.32 -10.78 -19.25
CA ASN A 26 -1.55 -9.93 -20.15
C ASN A 26 -1.49 -8.46 -19.70
N ARG A 27 -1.72 -8.17 -18.42
CA ARG A 27 -1.63 -6.80 -17.91
C ARG A 27 -0.24 -6.21 -18.18
N GLU A 28 -0.21 -5.12 -18.92
CA GLU A 28 1.02 -4.40 -19.21
C GLU A 28 1.69 -3.91 -17.93
N GLY A 29 3.03 -4.02 -17.89
CA GLY A 29 3.83 -3.63 -16.73
C GLY A 29 3.67 -4.55 -15.52
N ALA A 30 3.02 -5.71 -15.66
CA ALA A 30 2.94 -6.74 -14.62
C ALA A 30 3.84 -7.95 -14.93
N THR A 31 4.57 -8.44 -13.94
CA THR A 31 5.43 -9.64 -14.09
C THR A 31 5.36 -10.52 -12.86
N VAL A 32 5.07 -11.80 -13.04
CA VAL A 32 5.11 -12.78 -11.94
C VAL A 32 6.57 -13.02 -11.55
N LEU A 33 6.89 -12.78 -10.28
CA LEU A 33 8.24 -13.00 -9.75
C LEU A 33 8.37 -14.36 -9.03
N GLN A 34 7.31 -14.79 -8.35
CA GLN A 34 7.30 -16.02 -7.56
C GLN A 34 5.88 -16.55 -7.36
N GLY A 35 5.74 -17.87 -7.37
CA GLY A 35 4.46 -18.56 -7.18
C GLY A 35 3.69 -18.75 -8.49
N ASN A 36 2.69 -19.62 -8.45
CA ASN A 36 1.82 -19.91 -9.58
C ASN A 36 0.45 -19.24 -9.38
N PRO A 37 0.04 -18.32 -10.27
CA PRO A 37 -1.24 -17.62 -10.14
C PRO A 37 -2.46 -18.53 -10.05
N GLU A 38 -2.47 -19.64 -10.80
CA GLU A 38 -3.62 -20.54 -10.86
C GLU A 38 -3.67 -21.45 -9.62
N GLU A 39 -2.53 -21.91 -9.12
CA GLU A 39 -2.47 -22.63 -7.83
C GLU A 39 -2.92 -21.72 -6.67
N VAL A 40 -2.45 -20.47 -6.63
CA VAL A 40 -2.90 -19.50 -5.61
C VAL A 40 -4.40 -19.25 -5.71
N ARG A 41 -4.94 -19.14 -6.93
CA ARG A 41 -6.39 -19.00 -7.15
C ARG A 41 -7.15 -20.18 -6.55
N GLU A 42 -6.75 -21.40 -6.88
CA GLU A 42 -7.40 -22.63 -6.41
C GLU A 42 -7.32 -22.78 -4.90
N LEU A 43 -6.17 -22.47 -4.28
CA LEU A 43 -6.00 -22.48 -2.82
C LEU A 43 -6.94 -21.47 -2.11
N ILE A 44 -7.12 -20.29 -2.70
CA ILE A 44 -8.06 -19.28 -2.17
C ILE A 44 -9.51 -19.78 -2.29
N ASP A 45 -9.86 -20.39 -3.42
CA ASP A 45 -11.22 -20.87 -3.66
C ASP A 45 -11.57 -22.08 -2.78
N ALA A 46 -10.61 -22.98 -2.54
CA ALA A 46 -10.75 -24.15 -1.68
C ALA A 46 -10.80 -23.82 -0.17
N THR A 47 -10.38 -22.62 0.23
CA THR A 47 -10.31 -22.24 1.65
C THR A 47 -11.72 -22.15 2.28
N PRO A 48 -11.98 -22.85 3.41
CA PRO A 48 -13.27 -22.80 4.11
C PRO A 48 -13.45 -21.56 4.99
N PHE A 49 -12.40 -20.75 5.15
CA PHE A 49 -12.39 -19.60 6.07
C PHE A 49 -13.02 -18.35 5.46
N ALA A 50 -13.75 -17.58 6.27
CA ALA A 50 -14.42 -16.35 5.82
C ALA A 50 -13.47 -15.28 5.26
N LYS A 51 -12.23 -15.21 5.76
CA LYS A 51 -11.16 -14.40 5.16
C LYS A 51 -10.22 -15.38 4.45
N LYS A 52 -10.41 -15.54 3.15
CA LYS A 52 -9.75 -16.53 2.29
C LYS A 52 -8.31 -16.17 1.93
N TYR A 53 -7.97 -14.89 1.86
CA TYR A 53 -6.61 -14.45 1.54
C TYR A 53 -6.21 -13.17 2.27
N THR A 54 -4.90 -12.92 2.27
CA THR A 54 -4.26 -11.67 2.69
C THR A 54 -3.46 -11.14 1.51
N SER A 55 -3.61 -9.86 1.19
CA SER A 55 -2.86 -9.23 0.11
C SER A 55 -2.34 -7.86 0.51
N GLY A 56 -1.34 -7.40 -0.21
CA GLY A 56 -0.71 -6.12 0.02
C GLY A 56 0.30 -5.77 -1.06
N VAL A 57 1.02 -4.70 -0.83
CA VAL A 57 2.04 -4.17 -1.74
C VAL A 57 3.20 -3.61 -0.94
N LEU A 58 4.41 -3.86 -1.43
CA LEU A 58 5.62 -3.12 -1.10
C LEU A 58 5.82 -2.07 -2.18
N SER A 59 5.61 -0.79 -1.86
CA SER A 59 5.71 0.30 -2.82
C SER A 59 7.00 1.09 -2.61
N PHE A 60 7.77 1.25 -3.68
CA PHE A 60 9.07 1.93 -3.68
C PHE A 60 8.91 3.28 -4.37
N ALA A 61 9.72 4.28 -3.98
CA ALA A 61 9.84 5.50 -4.76
C ALA A 61 10.73 5.25 -6.00
N GLU A 62 11.66 4.33 -5.82
CA GLU A 62 12.63 3.86 -6.80
C GLU A 62 11.93 3.04 -7.90
N LYS A 63 12.46 3.12 -9.12
CA LYS A 63 12.01 2.31 -10.26
C LYS A 63 12.53 0.87 -10.20
N GLU A 64 13.68 0.68 -9.56
CA GLU A 64 14.35 -0.60 -9.47
C GLU A 64 15.15 -0.68 -8.16
N LEU A 65 15.40 -1.93 -7.73
CA LEU A 65 16.32 -2.23 -6.65
C LEU A 65 17.64 -2.71 -7.24
N PRO A 66 18.76 -2.65 -6.48
CA PRO A 66 20.01 -3.28 -6.89
C PRO A 66 19.80 -4.77 -7.26
N PRO A 67 20.65 -5.34 -8.13
CA PRO A 67 20.55 -6.75 -8.53
C PRO A 67 20.42 -7.70 -7.33
N GLY A 68 19.46 -8.62 -7.38
CA GLY A 68 19.16 -9.54 -6.26
C GLY A 68 18.41 -8.88 -5.09
N GLY A 69 18.14 -7.58 -5.15
CA GLY A 69 17.47 -6.82 -4.09
C GLY A 69 16.00 -7.20 -3.94
N ARG A 70 15.30 -7.41 -5.05
CA ARG A 70 13.88 -7.82 -5.05
C ARG A 70 13.68 -9.13 -4.31
N GLU A 71 14.50 -10.13 -4.64
CA GLU A 71 14.46 -11.48 -4.08
C GLU A 71 14.77 -11.46 -2.58
N LYS A 72 15.79 -10.70 -2.18
CA LYS A 72 16.16 -10.53 -0.75
C LYS A 72 15.06 -9.84 0.05
N VAL A 73 14.46 -8.79 -0.50
CA VAL A 73 13.35 -8.07 0.14
C VAL A 73 12.14 -9.01 0.30
N MET A 74 11.71 -9.67 -0.77
CA MET A 74 10.60 -10.66 -0.73
C MET A 74 10.85 -11.76 0.31
N ALA A 75 12.02 -12.39 0.27
CA ALA A 75 12.37 -13.46 1.21
C ALA A 75 12.46 -12.98 2.67
N SER A 76 12.97 -11.75 2.90
CA SER A 76 12.98 -11.16 4.24
C SER A 76 11.57 -10.79 4.73
N PHE A 77 10.71 -10.31 3.84
CA PHE A 77 9.33 -9.96 4.13
C PHE A 77 8.52 -11.19 4.54
N GLU A 78 8.64 -12.29 3.78
CA GLU A 78 7.98 -13.55 4.11
C GLU A 78 8.39 -14.06 5.50
N ARG A 79 9.69 -14.00 5.83
CA ARG A 79 10.20 -14.43 7.15
C ARG A 79 9.68 -13.59 8.31
N VAL A 80 9.55 -12.27 8.15
CA VAL A 80 9.01 -11.41 9.21
C VAL A 80 7.48 -11.54 9.33
N LEU A 81 6.81 -11.84 8.23
CA LEU A 81 5.36 -12.00 8.18
C LEU A 81 4.91 -13.34 8.76
N MET A 82 5.65 -14.41 8.49
CA MET A 82 5.32 -15.79 8.86
C MET A 82 6.43 -16.42 9.70
N PRO A 83 6.71 -15.89 10.92
CA PRO A 83 7.80 -16.39 11.75
C PRO A 83 7.55 -17.86 12.14
N GLY A 84 8.56 -18.69 11.93
CA GLY A 84 8.53 -20.11 12.29
C GLY A 84 7.80 -21.02 11.30
N LEU A 85 7.33 -20.51 10.15
CA LEU A 85 6.79 -21.33 9.08
C LEU A 85 7.83 -21.62 8.00
N GLU A 86 7.87 -22.87 7.55
CA GLU A 86 8.67 -23.31 6.41
C GLU A 86 7.96 -23.01 5.08
N LYS A 87 8.71 -22.98 3.99
CA LYS A 87 8.20 -22.57 2.67
C LYS A 87 7.12 -23.51 2.11
N ASN A 88 7.06 -24.75 2.57
CA ASN A 88 6.03 -25.72 2.20
C ASN A 88 4.73 -25.58 3.04
N GLN A 89 4.70 -24.69 4.04
CA GLN A 89 3.55 -24.47 4.93
C GLN A 89 2.60 -23.37 4.44
N TYR A 90 3.02 -22.56 3.47
CA TYR A 90 2.23 -21.46 2.92
C TYR A 90 2.52 -21.28 1.44
N SER A 91 1.57 -20.66 0.73
CA SER A 91 1.76 -20.20 -0.64
C SER A 91 1.70 -18.68 -0.70
N ILE A 92 2.46 -18.09 -1.60
CA ILE A 92 2.46 -16.64 -1.84
C ILE A 92 2.79 -16.38 -3.30
N LEU A 93 1.92 -15.60 -3.95
CA LEU A 93 2.13 -15.07 -5.28
C LEU A 93 2.77 -13.69 -5.16
N TRP A 94 3.90 -13.47 -5.82
CA TRP A 94 4.52 -12.16 -5.99
C TRP A 94 4.41 -11.68 -7.43
N VAL A 95 3.93 -10.45 -7.61
CA VAL A 95 3.80 -9.79 -8.90
C VAL A 95 4.43 -8.40 -8.83
N GLU A 96 5.40 -8.16 -9.68
CA GLU A 96 5.93 -6.82 -9.91
C GLU A 96 4.97 -6.00 -10.77
N HIS A 97 4.69 -4.76 -10.37
CA HIS A 97 4.05 -3.74 -11.20
C HIS A 97 5.03 -2.57 -11.41
N GLN A 98 5.15 -2.09 -12.66
CA GLN A 98 5.92 -0.88 -13.03
C GLN A 98 5.07 0.17 -13.77
N ASP A 99 3.76 -0.05 -13.90
CA ASP A 99 2.81 0.80 -14.63
C ASP A 99 2.73 2.25 -14.11
N LYS A 100 3.15 2.50 -12.86
CA LYS A 100 3.07 3.81 -12.20
C LYS A 100 4.40 4.55 -12.13
N GLY A 101 5.39 4.14 -12.95
CA GLY A 101 6.71 4.78 -12.99
C GLY A 101 7.56 4.59 -11.73
N ARG A 102 7.18 3.63 -10.88
CA ARG A 102 7.86 3.22 -9.65
C ARG A 102 7.68 1.71 -9.45
N LEU A 103 8.57 1.08 -8.70
CA LEU A 103 8.47 -0.35 -8.38
C LEU A 103 7.37 -0.60 -7.36
N GLU A 104 6.50 -1.57 -7.65
CA GLU A 104 5.54 -2.13 -6.70
C GLU A 104 5.68 -3.66 -6.69
N LEU A 105 6.00 -4.25 -5.53
CA LEU A 105 5.99 -5.70 -5.33
C LEU A 105 4.67 -6.07 -4.64
N ASN A 106 3.69 -6.51 -5.42
CA ASN A 106 2.39 -6.92 -4.94
C ASN A 106 2.44 -8.39 -4.50
N PHE A 107 1.68 -8.72 -3.46
CA PHE A 107 1.58 -10.10 -2.98
C PHE A 107 0.16 -10.52 -2.62
N VAL A 108 -0.10 -11.83 -2.74
CA VAL A 108 -1.33 -12.50 -2.30
C VAL A 108 -0.96 -13.82 -1.63
N ILE A 109 -1.52 -14.04 -0.44
CA ILE A 109 -1.29 -15.22 0.41
C ILE A 109 -2.65 -15.86 0.70
N PRO A 110 -2.92 -17.11 0.30
CA PRO A 110 -4.07 -17.87 0.78
C PRO A 110 -4.00 -18.06 2.30
N ASN A 111 -5.10 -17.85 3.01
CA ASN A 111 -5.16 -17.90 4.48
C ASN A 111 -5.36 -19.33 5.01
N MET A 112 -4.62 -20.29 4.46
CA MET A 112 -4.63 -21.68 4.86
C MET A 112 -3.19 -22.18 4.97
N GLU A 113 -2.84 -22.79 6.10
CA GLU A 113 -1.56 -23.48 6.27
C GLU A 113 -1.64 -24.82 5.54
N LEU A 114 -0.68 -25.08 4.65
CA LEU A 114 -0.79 -26.10 3.61
C LEU A 114 -0.66 -27.53 4.13
N GLN A 115 0.02 -27.76 5.25
CA GLN A 115 0.21 -29.12 5.78
C GLN A 115 -0.97 -29.56 6.66
N THR A 116 -1.54 -28.63 7.41
CA THR A 116 -2.57 -28.91 8.43
C THR A 116 -3.97 -28.51 7.99
N GLY A 117 -4.11 -27.72 6.92
CA GLY A 117 -5.37 -27.12 6.48
C GLY A 117 -5.96 -26.10 7.46
N LYS A 118 -5.22 -25.76 8.53
CA LYS A 118 -5.68 -24.81 9.54
C LYS A 118 -5.63 -23.39 9.00
N ARG A 119 -6.36 -22.50 9.67
CA ARG A 119 -6.38 -21.08 9.32
C ARG A 119 -5.01 -20.46 9.52
N LEU A 120 -4.45 -19.93 8.43
CA LEU A 120 -3.27 -19.07 8.46
C LEU A 120 -3.74 -17.61 8.52
N GLN A 121 -3.20 -16.84 9.46
CA GLN A 121 -3.42 -15.39 9.53
C GLN A 121 -2.06 -14.67 9.40
N PRO A 122 -1.61 -14.37 8.16
CA PRO A 122 -0.29 -13.78 7.95
C PRO A 122 -0.11 -12.41 8.59
N TYR A 123 -1.20 -11.64 8.75
CA TYR A 123 -1.15 -10.30 9.33
C TYR A 123 -2.38 -9.99 10.19
N TYR A 124 -2.12 -9.52 11.40
CA TYR A 124 -3.06 -8.92 12.33
C TYR A 124 -2.49 -7.60 12.84
N ASP A 125 -3.03 -6.50 12.32
CA ASP A 125 -2.48 -5.15 12.49
C ASP A 125 -2.09 -4.78 13.92
N ARG A 126 -2.96 -5.08 14.89
CA ARG A 126 -2.72 -4.75 16.30
C ARG A 126 -1.45 -5.40 16.88
N ALA A 127 -1.13 -6.61 16.43
CA ALA A 127 0.02 -7.37 16.95
C ALA A 127 1.25 -7.23 16.06
N ASP A 128 1.06 -7.13 14.74
CA ASP A 128 2.15 -7.27 13.77
C ASP A 128 2.70 -5.93 13.28
N ARG A 129 1.92 -4.84 13.35
CA ARG A 129 2.33 -3.52 12.84
C ARG A 129 3.71 -3.09 13.36
N PRO A 130 4.03 -3.12 14.68
CA PRO A 130 5.34 -2.70 15.15
C PRO A 130 6.50 -3.53 14.55
N ARG A 131 6.28 -4.82 14.32
CA ARG A 131 7.28 -5.73 13.73
C ARG A 131 7.49 -5.43 12.25
N ILE A 132 6.41 -5.18 11.51
CA ILE A 132 6.47 -4.81 10.09
C ILE A 132 7.09 -3.43 9.91
N ASP A 133 6.75 -2.46 10.76
CA ASP A 133 7.33 -1.11 10.73
C ASP A 133 8.84 -1.15 10.98
N ALA A 134 9.29 -1.92 12.00
CA ALA A 134 10.71 -2.10 12.28
C ALA A 134 11.46 -2.75 11.11
N TRP A 135 10.88 -3.80 10.50
CA TRP A 135 11.44 -4.42 9.30
C TRP A 135 11.52 -3.43 8.12
N GLN A 136 10.46 -2.65 7.88
CA GLN A 136 10.44 -1.63 6.84
C GLN A 136 11.56 -0.60 7.05
N THR A 137 11.76 -0.10 8.27
CA THR A 137 12.84 0.85 8.60
C THR A 137 14.21 0.25 8.30
N LEU A 138 14.46 -1.00 8.73
CA LEU A 138 15.74 -1.68 8.49
C LEU A 138 16.02 -1.88 6.99
N VAL A 139 15.01 -2.30 6.23
CA VAL A 139 15.13 -2.50 4.77
C VAL A 139 15.35 -1.17 4.06
N ASN A 140 14.58 -0.13 4.40
CA ASN A 140 14.76 1.21 3.84
C ASN A 140 16.19 1.72 4.07
N HIS A 141 16.69 1.60 5.30
CA HIS A 141 18.05 2.00 5.64
C HIS A 141 19.10 1.16 4.89
N HIS A 142 18.96 -0.16 4.85
CA HIS A 142 19.93 -1.06 4.21
C HIS A 142 20.12 -0.77 2.72
N TYR A 143 19.03 -0.47 2.00
CA TYR A 143 19.05 -0.20 0.57
C TYR A 143 19.11 1.29 0.22
N GLY A 144 19.18 2.19 1.21
CA GLY A 144 19.17 3.65 0.98
C GLY A 144 17.89 4.14 0.29
N LEU A 145 16.74 3.52 0.58
CA LEU A 145 15.46 3.84 -0.05
C LEU A 145 14.87 5.12 0.55
N HIS A 146 14.07 5.82 -0.25
CA HIS A 146 13.32 6.99 0.21
C HIS A 146 12.46 6.61 1.42
N ASP A 147 12.65 7.36 2.52
CA ASP A 147 11.90 7.18 3.74
C ASP A 147 10.54 7.87 3.61
N PRO A 148 9.43 7.12 3.59
CA PRO A 148 8.10 7.72 3.51
C PRO A 148 7.73 8.56 4.72
N ASN A 149 8.43 8.41 5.85
CA ASN A 149 8.19 9.16 7.08
C ASN A 149 9.11 10.38 7.22
N ALA A 150 9.98 10.63 6.24
CA ALA A 150 10.83 11.82 6.25
C ALA A 150 9.96 13.09 6.25
N PRO A 151 10.28 14.12 7.08
CA PRO A 151 9.48 15.34 7.18
C PRO A 151 9.19 16.01 5.82
N GLU A 152 10.17 15.99 4.92
CA GLU A 152 10.09 16.50 3.55
C GLU A 152 9.07 15.76 2.66
N ASN A 153 8.74 14.51 2.98
CA ASN A 153 7.77 13.69 2.25
C ASN A 153 6.35 13.83 2.80
N ARG A 154 6.16 14.63 3.86
CA ARG A 154 4.84 14.83 4.47
C ARG A 154 3.93 15.60 3.52
N ARG A 155 2.83 14.97 3.14
CA ARG A 155 1.82 15.60 2.29
C ARG A 155 1.12 16.74 3.03
N THR A 156 1.04 17.91 2.40
CA THR A 156 0.26 19.06 2.87
C THR A 156 -1.23 18.75 2.91
N LEU A 157 -1.71 17.90 1.99
CA LEU A 157 -3.10 17.46 1.88
C LEU A 157 -3.19 15.93 1.87
N THR A 158 -4.07 15.39 2.71
CA THR A 158 -4.44 13.97 2.69
C THR A 158 -5.94 13.87 2.40
N LEU A 159 -6.29 13.23 1.29
CA LEU A 159 -7.67 13.03 0.85
C LEU A 159 -8.12 11.58 1.08
N PRO A 160 -9.42 11.35 1.36
CA PRO A 160 -9.98 10.02 1.35
C PRO A 160 -9.92 9.38 -0.05
N ASP A 161 -9.65 8.08 -0.11
CA ASP A 161 -9.52 7.32 -1.38
C ASP A 161 -10.77 7.38 -2.30
N ASN A 162 -11.96 7.66 -1.75
CA ASN A 162 -13.25 7.67 -2.48
C ASN A 162 -13.89 9.07 -2.56
N LEU A 163 -13.10 10.14 -2.49
CA LEU A 163 -13.63 11.50 -2.62
C LEU A 163 -14.00 11.79 -4.09
N PRO A 164 -15.20 12.35 -4.39
CA PRO A 164 -15.55 12.74 -5.76
C PRO A 164 -14.54 13.73 -6.34
N GLU A 165 -14.23 13.61 -7.64
CA GLU A 165 -13.21 14.41 -8.33
C GLU A 165 -13.40 15.93 -8.15
N THR A 166 -14.64 16.40 -8.18
CA THR A 166 -14.96 17.83 -7.97
C THR A 166 -14.56 18.31 -6.58
N LYS A 167 -14.77 17.48 -5.55
CA LYS A 167 -14.37 17.80 -4.17
C LYS A 167 -12.86 17.68 -3.99
N GLN A 168 -12.23 16.72 -4.67
CA GLN A 168 -10.77 16.60 -4.70
C GLN A 168 -10.13 17.84 -5.33
N ALA A 169 -10.58 18.25 -6.52
CA ALA A 169 -10.08 19.44 -7.21
C ALA A 169 -10.24 20.72 -6.38
N LEU A 170 -11.38 20.87 -5.68
CA LEU A 170 -11.59 21.98 -4.76
C LEU A 170 -10.60 21.97 -3.60
N ALA A 171 -10.43 20.81 -2.93
CA ALA A 171 -9.51 20.70 -1.80
C ALA A 171 -8.04 20.94 -2.20
N GLU A 172 -7.63 20.44 -3.37
CA GLU A 172 -6.31 20.70 -3.95
C GLU A 172 -6.12 22.17 -4.34
N GLY A 173 -7.14 22.81 -4.91
CA GLY A 173 -7.14 24.23 -5.23
C GLY A 173 -6.98 25.10 -3.99
N VAL A 174 -7.81 24.85 -2.96
CA VAL A 174 -7.73 25.54 -1.66
C VAL A 174 -6.36 25.36 -1.03
N THR A 175 -5.86 24.13 -0.96
CA THR A 175 -4.55 23.86 -0.35
C THR A 175 -3.44 24.62 -1.06
N ARG A 176 -3.39 24.57 -2.41
CA ARG A 176 -2.38 25.29 -3.19
C ARG A 176 -2.45 26.80 -2.99
N GLY A 177 -3.65 27.37 -2.94
CA GLY A 177 -3.84 28.80 -2.70
C GLY A 177 -3.31 29.24 -1.33
N ILE A 178 -3.68 28.51 -0.28
CA ILE A 178 -3.21 28.79 1.09
C ILE A 178 -1.69 28.60 1.21
N ASP A 179 -1.13 27.57 0.59
CA ASP A 179 0.31 27.30 0.61
C ASP A 179 1.11 28.43 -0.07
N ALA A 180 0.63 28.93 -1.22
CA ALA A 180 1.23 30.07 -1.90
C ALA A 180 1.19 31.35 -1.05
N LEU A 181 0.05 31.65 -0.42
CA LEU A 181 -0.10 32.82 0.46
C LEU A 181 0.74 32.71 1.74
N TYR A 182 0.91 31.50 2.27
CA TYR A 182 1.82 31.24 3.39
C TYR A 182 3.27 31.52 3.00
N HIS A 183 3.73 31.04 1.85
CA HIS A 183 5.08 31.30 1.33
C HIS A 183 5.32 32.78 1.00
N ALA A 184 4.28 33.52 0.61
CA ALA A 184 4.31 34.97 0.43
C ALA A 184 4.28 35.77 1.76
N VAL A 185 4.17 35.10 2.91
CA VAL A 185 4.03 35.72 4.25
C VAL A 185 2.74 36.56 4.38
N GLU A 186 1.74 36.27 3.56
CA GLU A 186 0.41 36.92 3.60
C GLU A 186 -0.51 36.23 4.61
N ILE A 187 -0.31 34.93 4.85
CA ILE A 187 -0.98 34.18 5.92
C ILE A 187 -0.04 34.02 7.12
N LYS A 188 -0.37 34.69 8.23
CA LYS A 188 0.36 34.65 9.50
C LYS A 188 -0.43 33.95 10.59
N GLY A 189 -1.73 33.76 10.39
CA GLY A 189 -2.57 33.04 11.32
C GLY A 189 -3.95 32.69 10.77
N ARG A 190 -4.80 32.20 11.68
CA ARG A 190 -6.14 31.70 11.36
C ARG A 190 -7.06 32.75 10.71
N GLN A 191 -6.96 34.01 11.12
CA GLN A 191 -7.78 35.10 10.57
C GLN A 191 -7.51 35.27 9.06
N ASP A 192 -6.24 35.29 8.68
CA ASP A 192 -5.83 35.46 7.28
C ASP A 192 -6.30 34.29 6.41
N VAL A 193 -6.28 33.06 6.94
CA VAL A 193 -6.84 31.88 6.25
C VAL A 193 -8.34 32.05 6.01
N ILE A 194 -9.11 32.46 7.02
CA ILE A 194 -10.56 32.65 6.88
C ILE A 194 -10.85 33.75 5.85
N GLN A 195 -10.09 34.85 5.91
CA GLN A 195 -10.23 35.95 4.97
C GLN A 195 -9.94 35.51 3.53
N ALA A 196 -8.81 34.84 3.29
CA ALA A 196 -8.44 34.36 1.95
C ALA A 196 -9.48 33.40 1.36
N LEU A 197 -10.04 32.49 2.18
CA LEU A 197 -11.12 31.59 1.73
C LEU A 197 -12.40 32.38 1.38
N THR A 198 -12.76 33.37 2.20
CA THR A 198 -13.96 34.19 1.99
C THR A 198 -13.83 35.05 0.73
N GLU A 199 -12.66 35.65 0.50
CA GLU A 199 -12.35 36.43 -0.71
C GLU A 199 -12.36 35.57 -1.99
N ALA A 200 -11.98 34.30 -1.86
CA ALA A 200 -12.12 33.31 -2.93
C ALA A 200 -13.56 32.81 -3.15
N GLY A 201 -14.54 33.36 -2.42
CA GLY A 201 -15.97 33.03 -2.54
C GLY A 201 -16.39 31.77 -1.80
N LEU A 202 -15.57 31.27 -0.86
CA LEU A 202 -15.89 30.10 -0.04
C LEU A 202 -16.47 30.51 1.32
N GLU A 203 -17.57 29.88 1.71
CA GLU A 203 -18.17 30.10 3.02
C GLU A 203 -17.52 29.22 4.10
N VAL A 204 -16.99 29.84 5.16
CA VAL A 204 -16.44 29.12 6.33
C VAL A 204 -17.55 28.84 7.33
N VAL A 205 -18.19 27.67 7.22
CA VAL A 205 -19.36 27.28 8.02
C VAL A 205 -19.05 26.85 9.46
N ARG A 206 -17.78 26.58 9.81
CA ARG A 206 -17.37 26.19 11.17
C ARG A 206 -15.97 26.67 11.49
N VAL A 207 -15.82 27.32 12.65
CA VAL A 207 -14.53 27.66 13.23
C VAL A 207 -14.41 26.98 14.59
N THR A 208 -13.50 26.02 14.74
CA THR A 208 -13.18 25.40 16.02
C THR A 208 -12.16 26.23 16.79
N ARG A 209 -12.36 26.34 18.11
CA ARG A 209 -11.45 27.03 19.02
C ARG A 209 -10.15 26.27 19.20
#